data_AF-A0A1F5B4C2-F1
#
_entry.id   AF-A0A1F5B4C2-F1
#
_cell.length_a   1.000
_cell.length_b   1.000
_cell.length_c   1.000
_cell.angle_alpha   90.00
_cell.angle_beta   90.00
_cell.angle_gamma   90.00
#
_symmetry.space_group_name_H-M   'P 1'
#
loop_
_entity.id
_entity.type
_entity.pdbx_description
1 polymer ?
#
loop_
_entity_poly.entity_id
_entity_poly.type
_entity_poly.pdbx_seq_one_letter_code
_entity_poly.pdbx_strand_id
1 'polypeptide(L)'
;MLKRPLPRALAGAVLCGLFLSACALADKIKTKQPPVESRPVLAEGDFEKALDDFKAAYEKTPRDKKLAAKYQGTVLEIKAIGDKAFGAKDFARAGGIYRILLDRYGDFGAFAATLPFKKVQLETAQKECRIMAVDNPAARAVKAGNFARALDIFQAALKESPGDAELAAKYRGTVNQIKAIGDKAFGAKDFAQAGRVNASLLRNYASFEGLKPPVAFSKEDLTKAVVACRENLTKTGLAEYRKGNLAKAIAVWEGLLAFDPDNAEIKKAVNTAWTQLDGIKKEQ
;
A
#
# COMPACT_ATOMS: atom_id res chain seq x y z
N MET A 1 69.66 -14.47 -18.53
CA MET A 1 70.13 -15.08 -19.80
C MET A 1 68.93 -15.45 -20.65
N LEU A 2 68.87 -14.88 -21.87
CA LEU A 2 68.18 -15.30 -23.11
C LEU A 2 66.67 -15.66 -23.05
N LYS A 3 65.80 -15.30 -24.00
CA LYS A 3 65.75 -14.44 -25.20
C LYS A 3 64.27 -14.55 -25.66
N ARG A 4 63.61 -13.47 -26.07
CA ARG A 4 62.43 -13.55 -26.96
C ARG A 4 62.90 -13.93 -28.38
N PRO A 5 62.04 -14.53 -29.22
CA PRO A 5 61.36 -13.71 -30.23
C PRO A 5 59.94 -14.17 -30.65
N LEU A 6 59.21 -13.25 -31.30
CA LEU A 6 57.99 -13.43 -32.11
C LEU A 6 58.32 -14.04 -33.51
N PRO A 7 57.34 -14.60 -34.26
CA PRO A 7 56.66 -13.87 -35.37
C PRO A 7 55.13 -14.20 -35.51
N ARG A 8 54.19 -13.28 -35.83
CA ARG A 8 53.64 -12.83 -37.17
C ARG A 8 53.52 -13.97 -38.21
N ALA A 9 52.46 -14.21 -39.00
CA ALA A 9 51.12 -13.68 -39.31
C ALA A 9 50.32 -14.82 -40.03
N LEU A 10 48.98 -14.91 -40.07
CA LEU A 10 48.06 -14.40 -41.11
C LEU A 10 46.64 -14.95 -40.77
N ALA A 11 45.63 -14.09 -40.63
CA ALA A 11 44.50 -13.91 -41.57
C ALA A 11 43.26 -14.77 -41.27
N GLY A 12 42.09 -14.12 -41.12
CA GLY A 12 40.81 -14.78 -41.30
C GLY A 12 39.65 -14.29 -40.44
N ALA A 13 38.96 -13.26 -40.93
CA ALA A 13 37.52 -13.01 -40.79
C ALA A 13 36.89 -12.71 -39.41
N VAL A 14 36.56 -11.42 -39.29
CA VAL A 14 35.39 -10.83 -38.63
C VAL A 14 34.13 -11.71 -38.72
N LEU A 15 33.41 -11.89 -37.61
CA LEU A 15 31.98 -11.56 -37.57
C LEU A 15 31.49 -11.25 -36.14
N CYS A 16 30.93 -10.05 -36.01
CA CYS A 16 30.11 -9.58 -34.90
C CYS A 16 28.97 -10.55 -34.56
N GLY A 17 28.57 -10.60 -33.29
CA GLY A 17 27.24 -11.12 -32.95
C GLY A 17 26.98 -11.45 -31.49
N LEU A 18 26.85 -10.40 -30.67
CA LEU A 18 25.87 -10.23 -29.59
C LEU A 18 25.58 -11.40 -28.63
N PHE A 19 25.89 -11.12 -27.37
CA PHE A 19 25.30 -11.70 -26.16
C PHE A 19 23.77 -11.85 -26.28
N LEU A 20 23.26 -13.07 -26.06
CA LEU A 20 21.90 -13.29 -25.60
C LEU A 20 21.95 -14.08 -24.29
N SER A 21 21.60 -13.36 -23.23
CA SER A 21 21.42 -13.89 -21.88
C SER A 21 20.00 -14.47 -21.76
N ALA A 22 19.96 -15.60 -21.05
CA ALA A 22 18.84 -16.27 -20.39
C ALA A 22 17.45 -15.63 -20.44
N CYS A 23 16.47 -16.41 -20.92
CA CYS A 23 15.25 -16.80 -20.18
C CYS A 23 14.31 -17.56 -21.13
N ALA A 24 14.51 -18.88 -21.21
CA ALA A 24 13.54 -19.79 -21.82
C ALA A 24 12.84 -20.55 -20.68
N LEU A 25 11.59 -20.18 -20.37
CA LEU A 25 10.50 -21.02 -19.83
C LEU A 25 9.35 -20.12 -19.35
N ALA A 26 8.60 -19.58 -20.30
CA ALA A 26 7.25 -19.07 -20.06
C ALA A 26 6.50 -19.05 -21.39
N ASP A 27 6.24 -20.24 -21.94
CA ASP A 27 5.47 -20.35 -23.17
C ASP A 27 4.49 -21.53 -23.07
N LYS A 28 3.21 -21.19 -22.86
CA LYS A 28 1.99 -21.83 -23.40
C LYS A 28 0.74 -21.45 -22.58
N ILE A 29 0.29 -20.21 -22.74
CA ILE A 29 -1.15 -19.92 -22.79
C ILE A 29 -1.36 -19.02 -24.01
N LYS A 30 -1.52 -19.64 -25.19
CA LYS A 30 -2.02 -18.93 -26.37
C LYS A 30 -3.52 -18.72 -26.21
N THR A 31 -3.92 -17.61 -25.59
CA THR A 31 -5.26 -17.05 -25.82
C THR A 31 -5.27 -16.49 -27.24
N LYS A 32 -6.08 -17.07 -28.12
CA LYS A 32 -6.42 -16.45 -29.42
C LYS A 32 -7.28 -15.21 -29.13
N GLN A 33 -6.66 -14.11 -28.72
CA GLN A 33 -7.27 -12.79 -28.84
C GLN A 33 -7.17 -12.37 -30.31
N PRO A 34 -8.28 -11.92 -30.94
CA PRO A 34 -8.20 -11.34 -32.27
C PRO A 34 -7.29 -10.10 -32.23
N PRO A 35 -6.58 -9.77 -33.32
CA PRO A 35 -5.64 -8.67 -33.35
C PRO A 35 -6.38 -7.37 -33.04
N VAL A 36 -5.87 -6.64 -32.06
CA VAL A 36 -6.35 -5.31 -31.69
C VAL A 36 -5.93 -4.36 -32.80
N GLU A 37 -6.74 -4.23 -33.86
CA GLU A 37 -6.74 -3.01 -34.67
C GLU A 37 -6.94 -1.84 -33.71
N SER A 38 -6.16 -0.76 -33.91
CA SER A 38 -6.12 0.42 -33.07
C SER A 38 -7.51 1.08 -32.98
N ARG A 39 -8.32 0.59 -32.05
CA ARG A 39 -9.59 1.17 -31.66
C ARG A 39 -9.33 2.39 -30.77
N PRO A 40 -10.20 3.41 -30.81
CA PRO A 40 -10.06 4.58 -29.97
C PRO A 40 -10.07 4.13 -28.50
N VAL A 41 -9.05 4.54 -27.74
CA VAL A 41 -8.97 4.29 -26.29
C VAL A 41 -10.16 4.99 -25.64
N LEU A 42 -11.15 4.21 -25.23
CA LEU A 42 -12.32 4.70 -24.50
C LEU A 42 -11.88 5.30 -23.15
N ALA A 43 -12.33 6.51 -22.82
CA ALA A 43 -12.05 7.14 -21.52
C ALA A 43 -12.99 6.60 -20.42
N GLU A 44 -12.62 6.81 -19.14
CA GLU A 44 -13.56 6.59 -18.03
C GLU A 44 -14.73 7.57 -18.17
N GLY A 45 -15.95 7.03 -18.23
CA GLY A 45 -17.17 7.77 -18.62
C GLY A 45 -17.67 7.40 -20.02
N ASP A 46 -16.77 7.14 -20.97
CA ASP A 46 -17.14 6.61 -22.28
C ASP A 46 -17.54 5.14 -22.19
N PHE A 47 -17.00 4.39 -21.23
CA PHE A 47 -17.34 2.97 -21.04
C PHE A 47 -18.82 2.76 -20.77
N GLU A 48 -19.39 3.47 -19.79
CA GLU A 48 -20.80 3.31 -19.41
C GLU A 48 -21.71 3.72 -20.56
N LYS A 49 -21.45 4.87 -21.17
CA LYS A 49 -22.20 5.35 -22.33
C LYS A 49 -22.12 4.38 -23.51
N ALA A 50 -20.94 3.85 -23.82
CA ALA A 50 -20.77 2.88 -24.90
C ALA A 50 -21.57 1.60 -24.63
N LEU A 51 -21.53 1.09 -23.40
CA LEU A 51 -22.31 -0.09 -23.01
C LEU A 51 -23.82 0.18 -23.10
N ASP A 52 -24.29 1.35 -22.66
CA ASP A 52 -25.70 1.74 -22.73
C ASP A 52 -26.18 1.90 -24.18
N ASP A 53 -25.38 2.54 -25.05
CA ASP A 53 -25.67 2.69 -26.48
C ASP A 53 -25.76 1.31 -27.18
N PHE A 54 -24.82 0.41 -26.88
CA PHE A 54 -24.85 -0.95 -27.43
C PHE A 54 -26.01 -1.78 -26.90
N LYS A 55 -26.34 -1.67 -25.61
CA LYS A 55 -27.50 -2.33 -25.00
C LYS A 55 -28.78 -1.90 -25.71
N ALA A 56 -29.00 -0.59 -25.86
CA ALA A 56 -30.20 -0.06 -26.51
C ALA A 56 -30.32 -0.50 -27.98
N ALA A 57 -29.21 -0.55 -28.72
CA ALA A 57 -29.21 -1.07 -30.09
C ALA A 57 -29.50 -2.58 -30.12
N TYR A 58 -28.92 -3.35 -29.20
CA TYR A 58 -29.04 -4.80 -29.14
C TYR A 58 -30.46 -5.23 -28.76
N GLU A 59 -31.13 -4.51 -27.86
CA GLU A 59 -32.55 -4.74 -27.51
C GLU A 59 -33.50 -4.54 -28.69
N LYS A 60 -33.21 -3.57 -29.57
CA LYS A 60 -33.99 -3.33 -30.80
C LYS A 60 -33.77 -4.41 -31.86
N THR A 61 -32.59 -5.01 -31.90
CA THR A 61 -32.20 -6.00 -32.92
C THR A 61 -31.45 -7.21 -32.34
N PRO A 62 -32.07 -8.04 -31.47
CA PRO A 62 -31.36 -9.07 -30.70
C PRO A 62 -30.77 -10.21 -31.55
N ARG A 63 -31.21 -10.34 -32.80
CA ARG A 63 -30.73 -11.36 -33.76
C ARG A 63 -29.64 -10.86 -34.68
N ASP A 64 -29.25 -9.58 -34.60
CA ASP A 64 -28.15 -9.05 -35.39
C ASP A 64 -26.80 -9.54 -34.82
N LYS A 65 -26.24 -10.55 -35.50
CA LYS A 65 -24.95 -11.15 -35.14
C LYS A 65 -23.78 -10.15 -35.24
N LYS A 66 -23.85 -9.17 -36.15
CA LYS A 66 -22.77 -8.17 -36.31
C LYS A 66 -22.80 -7.19 -35.14
N LEU A 67 -23.99 -6.76 -34.72
CA LEU A 67 -24.15 -5.90 -33.56
C LEU A 67 -23.71 -6.62 -32.26
N ALA A 68 -24.12 -7.88 -32.08
CA ALA A 68 -23.68 -8.70 -30.95
C ALA A 68 -22.16 -8.81 -30.87
N ALA A 69 -21.49 -9.05 -32.01
CA ALA A 69 -20.02 -9.14 -32.06
C ALA A 69 -19.33 -7.81 -31.73
N LYS A 70 -19.90 -6.67 -32.15
CA LYS A 70 -19.38 -5.33 -31.79
C LYS A 70 -19.55 -5.04 -30.30
N TYR A 71 -20.72 -5.38 -29.74
CA TYR A 71 -20.98 -5.20 -28.32
C TYR A 71 -20.02 -6.06 -27.47
N GLN A 72 -19.90 -7.35 -27.82
CA GLN A 72 -18.93 -8.26 -27.20
C GLN A 72 -17.50 -7.73 -27.31
N GLY A 73 -17.09 -7.24 -28.49
CA GLY A 73 -15.77 -6.66 -28.70
C GLY A 73 -15.49 -5.47 -27.79
N THR A 74 -16.49 -4.63 -27.55
CA THR A 74 -16.39 -3.47 -26.64
C THR A 74 -16.25 -3.91 -25.19
N VAL A 75 -17.04 -4.89 -24.76
CA VAL A 75 -16.92 -5.50 -23.41
C VAL A 75 -15.52 -6.06 -23.17
N LEU A 76 -14.95 -6.76 -24.17
CA LEU A 76 -13.59 -7.30 -24.09
C LEU A 76 -12.52 -6.22 -23.99
N GLU A 77 -12.69 -5.13 -24.73
CA GLU A 77 -11.78 -3.99 -24.71
C GLU A 77 -11.79 -3.29 -23.35
N ILE A 78 -12.98 -3.02 -22.80
CA ILE A 78 -13.13 -2.44 -21.45
C ILE A 78 -12.45 -3.35 -20.42
N LYS A 79 -12.67 -4.66 -20.49
CA LYS A 79 -12.00 -5.59 -19.58
C LYS A 79 -10.48 -5.55 -19.74
N ALA A 80 -9.97 -5.52 -20.97
CA ALA A 80 -8.53 -5.44 -21.22
C ALA A 80 -7.91 -4.17 -20.63
N ILE A 81 -8.62 -3.04 -20.66
CA ILE A 81 -8.17 -1.79 -20.01
C ILE A 81 -8.14 -1.98 -18.48
N GLY A 82 -9.17 -2.62 -17.91
CA GLY A 82 -9.21 -2.99 -16.49
C GLY A 82 -8.04 -3.89 -16.08
N ASP A 83 -7.77 -4.94 -16.86
CA ASP A 83 -6.66 -5.88 -16.63
C ASP A 83 -5.29 -5.18 -16.76
N LYS A 84 -5.15 -4.24 -17.68
CA LYS A 84 -3.93 -3.43 -17.81
C LYS A 84 -3.74 -2.52 -16.59
N ALA A 85 -4.79 -1.85 -16.12
CA ALA A 85 -4.74 -1.05 -14.90
C ALA A 85 -4.39 -1.91 -13.66
N PHE A 86 -4.97 -3.11 -13.58
CA PHE A 86 -4.67 -4.08 -12.53
C PHE A 86 -3.19 -4.47 -12.54
N GLY A 87 -2.65 -4.85 -13.70
CA GLY A 87 -1.23 -5.17 -13.87
C GLY A 87 -0.31 -3.99 -13.53
N ALA A 88 -0.75 -2.76 -13.78
CA ALA A 88 -0.06 -1.54 -13.39
C ALA A 88 -0.19 -1.18 -11.90
N LYS A 89 -0.92 -1.99 -11.10
CA LYS A 89 -1.23 -1.76 -9.69
C LYS A 89 -2.06 -0.48 -9.43
N ASP A 90 -2.73 0.01 -10.46
CA ASP A 90 -3.75 1.05 -10.34
C ASP A 90 -5.09 0.39 -9.97
N PHE A 91 -5.15 -0.11 -8.74
CA PHE A 91 -6.28 -0.89 -8.24
C PHE A 91 -7.56 -0.06 -8.11
N ALA A 92 -7.45 1.26 -7.92
CA ALA A 92 -8.61 2.15 -7.91
C ALA A 92 -9.29 2.17 -9.28
N ARG A 93 -8.50 2.42 -10.34
CA ARG A 93 -9.00 2.42 -11.72
C ARG A 93 -9.48 1.04 -12.16
N ALA A 94 -8.67 -0.01 -11.93
CA ALA A 94 -9.04 -1.37 -12.28
C ALA A 94 -10.35 -1.81 -11.61
N GLY A 95 -10.49 -1.53 -10.31
CA GLY A 95 -11.71 -1.83 -9.55
C GLY A 95 -12.94 -1.08 -10.06
N GLY A 96 -12.79 0.18 -10.46
CA GLY A 96 -13.83 0.98 -11.10
C GLY A 96 -14.32 0.35 -12.41
N ILE A 97 -13.38 -0.05 -13.28
CA ILE A 97 -13.68 -0.69 -14.56
C ILE A 97 -14.36 -2.05 -14.37
N TYR A 98 -13.87 -2.88 -13.46
CA TYR A 98 -14.49 -4.17 -13.16
C TYR A 98 -15.90 -4.01 -12.58
N ARG A 99 -16.13 -2.99 -11.74
CA ARG A 99 -17.46 -2.66 -11.23
C ARG A 99 -18.43 -2.30 -12.37
N ILE A 100 -18.03 -1.46 -13.32
CA ILE A 100 -18.86 -1.11 -14.50
C ILE A 100 -19.29 -2.38 -15.24
N LEU A 101 -18.35 -3.30 -15.51
CA LEU A 101 -18.64 -4.56 -16.18
C LEU A 101 -19.53 -5.50 -15.37
N LEU A 102 -19.39 -5.49 -14.03
CA LEU A 102 -20.23 -6.28 -13.13
C LEU A 102 -21.67 -5.79 -13.10
N ASP A 103 -21.86 -4.48 -12.97
CA ASP A 103 -23.17 -3.84 -12.88
C ASP A 103 -23.97 -4.06 -14.17
N ARG A 104 -23.28 -4.10 -15.33
CA ARG A 104 -23.88 -4.35 -16.65
C ARG A 104 -23.86 -5.82 -17.08
N TYR A 105 -23.36 -6.75 -16.25
CA TYR A 105 -23.15 -8.14 -16.69
C TYR A 105 -24.45 -8.83 -17.14
N GLY A 106 -25.59 -8.47 -16.53
CA GLY A 106 -26.90 -8.97 -16.92
C GLY A 106 -27.33 -8.53 -18.33
N ASP A 107 -26.91 -7.36 -18.76
CA ASP A 107 -27.29 -6.76 -20.05
C ASP A 107 -26.62 -7.46 -21.25
N PHE A 108 -25.59 -8.26 -20.99
CA PHE A 108 -24.89 -9.03 -22.03
C PHE A 108 -25.74 -10.18 -22.57
N GLY A 109 -26.82 -10.55 -21.88
CA GLY A 109 -27.79 -11.55 -22.34
C GLY A 109 -27.14 -12.83 -22.87
N ALA A 110 -27.55 -13.26 -24.06
CA ALA A 110 -27.09 -14.52 -24.66
C ALA A 110 -25.58 -14.56 -24.96
N PHE A 111 -24.94 -13.44 -25.31
CA PHE A 111 -23.51 -13.47 -25.65
C PHE A 111 -22.62 -13.55 -24.41
N ALA A 112 -23.14 -13.29 -23.21
CA ALA A 112 -22.40 -13.46 -21.95
C ALA A 112 -21.77 -14.86 -21.82
N ALA A 113 -22.44 -15.90 -22.34
CA ALA A 113 -21.94 -17.27 -22.35
C ALA A 113 -20.66 -17.44 -23.19
N THR A 114 -20.48 -16.60 -24.21
CA THR A 114 -19.35 -16.62 -25.15
C THR A 114 -18.15 -15.78 -24.69
N LEU A 115 -18.29 -15.00 -23.60
CA LEU A 115 -17.19 -14.24 -23.04
C LEU A 115 -16.11 -15.19 -22.49
N PRO A 116 -14.82 -14.85 -22.65
CA PRO A 116 -13.69 -15.63 -22.12
C PRO A 116 -13.54 -15.48 -20.59
N PHE A 117 -14.46 -14.76 -19.95
CA PHE A 117 -14.54 -14.59 -18.51
C PHE A 117 -15.98 -14.73 -18.05
N LYS A 118 -16.15 -15.06 -16.78
CA LYS A 118 -17.44 -15.20 -16.09
C LYS A 118 -17.61 -14.09 -15.05
N LYS A 119 -18.86 -13.84 -14.65
CA LYS A 119 -19.21 -12.85 -13.62
C LYS A 119 -18.37 -13.03 -12.35
N VAL A 120 -18.25 -14.26 -11.85
CA VAL A 120 -17.45 -14.58 -10.65
C VAL A 120 -15.98 -14.17 -10.76
N GLN A 121 -15.40 -14.17 -11.96
CA GLN A 121 -14.01 -13.74 -12.16
C GLN A 121 -13.90 -12.21 -12.06
N LEU A 122 -14.89 -11.46 -12.55
CA LEU A 122 -14.96 -10.03 -12.35
C LEU A 122 -15.22 -9.67 -10.88
N GLU A 123 -16.11 -10.40 -10.20
CA GLU A 123 -16.40 -10.21 -8.76
C GLU A 123 -15.13 -10.41 -7.94
N THR A 124 -14.38 -11.47 -8.25
CA THR A 124 -13.09 -11.76 -7.60
C THR A 124 -12.08 -10.64 -7.86
N ALA A 125 -11.89 -10.24 -9.12
CA ALA A 125 -10.92 -9.19 -9.47
C ALA A 125 -11.29 -7.82 -8.88
N GLN A 126 -12.57 -7.47 -8.86
CA GLN A 126 -13.06 -6.23 -8.24
C GLN A 126 -12.84 -6.24 -6.73
N LYS A 127 -13.12 -7.37 -6.07
CA LYS A 127 -12.86 -7.52 -4.63
C LYS A 127 -11.38 -7.36 -4.32
N GLU A 128 -10.51 -8.02 -5.09
CA GLU A 128 -9.07 -7.90 -4.94
C GLU A 128 -8.60 -6.45 -5.13
N CYS A 129 -9.10 -5.75 -6.16
CA CYS A 129 -8.81 -4.34 -6.37
C CYS A 129 -9.17 -3.48 -5.15
N ARG A 130 -10.39 -3.66 -4.63
CA ARG A 130 -10.86 -2.92 -3.46
C ARG A 130 -9.97 -3.14 -2.24
N ILE A 131 -9.56 -4.39 -1.99
CA ILE A 131 -8.67 -4.70 -0.87
C ILE A 131 -7.29 -4.08 -1.09
N MET A 132 -6.71 -4.21 -2.28
CA MET A 132 -5.37 -3.70 -2.60
C MET A 132 -5.33 -2.17 -2.65
N ALA A 133 -6.44 -1.51 -2.98
CA ALA A 133 -6.59 -0.06 -2.91
C ALA A 133 -6.54 0.47 -1.46
N VAL A 134 -6.82 -0.38 -0.46
CA VAL A 134 -6.72 -0.04 0.97
C VAL A 134 -5.39 -0.50 1.56
N ASP A 135 -5.02 -1.76 1.33
CA ASP A 135 -3.84 -2.41 1.92
C ASP A 135 -2.53 -1.71 1.49
N ASN A 136 -2.40 -1.34 0.20
CA ASN A 136 -1.16 -0.73 -0.29
C ASN A 136 -0.89 0.68 0.29
N PRO A 137 -1.85 1.63 0.31
CA PRO A 137 -1.66 2.90 0.98
C PRO A 137 -1.40 2.75 2.49
N ALA A 138 -2.11 1.85 3.18
CA ALA A 138 -1.89 1.61 4.61
C ALA A 138 -0.48 1.07 4.88
N ALA A 139 -0.01 0.09 4.11
CA ALA A 139 1.34 -0.44 4.21
C ALA A 139 2.41 0.62 3.94
N ARG A 140 2.17 1.54 2.99
CA ARG A 140 3.05 2.69 2.74
C ARG A 140 3.07 3.66 3.93
N ALA A 141 1.91 3.92 4.54
CA ALA A 141 1.81 4.75 5.73
C ALA A 141 2.57 4.14 6.92
N VAL A 142 2.47 2.82 7.15
CA VAL A 142 3.26 2.11 8.16
C VAL A 142 4.76 2.26 7.90
N LYS A 143 5.22 2.06 6.66
CA LYS A 143 6.64 2.23 6.29
C LYS A 143 7.14 3.65 6.51
N ALA A 144 6.29 4.64 6.31
CA ALA A 144 6.60 6.05 6.58
C ALA A 144 6.51 6.44 8.07
N GLY A 145 6.16 5.50 8.97
CA GLY A 145 5.94 5.77 10.39
C GLY A 145 4.64 6.51 10.69
N ASN A 146 3.77 6.71 9.71
CA ASN A 146 2.47 7.35 9.88
C ASN A 146 1.41 6.30 10.26
N PHE A 147 1.49 5.82 11.50
CA PHE A 147 0.64 4.74 12.00
C PHE A 147 -0.83 5.15 12.07
N ALA A 148 -1.13 6.37 12.52
CA ALA A 148 -2.51 6.88 12.56
C ALA A 148 -3.17 6.81 11.19
N ARG A 149 -2.51 7.33 10.14
CA ARG A 149 -3.02 7.26 8.77
C ARG A 149 -3.25 5.83 8.29
N ALA A 150 -2.38 4.89 8.65
CA ALA A 150 -2.57 3.48 8.28
C ALA A 150 -3.86 2.90 8.89
N LEU A 151 -4.15 3.23 10.15
CA LEU A 151 -5.37 2.82 10.84
C LEU A 151 -6.61 3.50 10.25
N ASP A 152 -6.54 4.82 10.00
CA ASP A 152 -7.63 5.61 9.41
C ASP A 152 -8.07 5.08 8.04
N ILE A 153 -7.10 4.66 7.20
CA ILE A 153 -7.37 4.09 5.87
C ILE A 153 -8.25 2.84 5.98
N PHE A 154 -7.94 1.93 6.90
CA PHE A 154 -8.74 0.73 7.11
C PHE A 154 -10.09 1.04 7.77
N GLN A 155 -10.11 1.96 8.74
CA GLN A 155 -11.34 2.36 9.40
C GLN A 155 -12.35 2.95 8.41
N ALA A 156 -11.90 3.83 7.52
CA ALA A 156 -12.75 4.41 6.47
C ALA A 156 -13.30 3.32 5.54
N ALA A 157 -12.46 2.40 5.09
CA ALA A 157 -12.88 1.32 4.19
C ALA A 157 -13.85 0.33 4.85
N LEU A 158 -13.67 -0.01 6.13
CA LEU A 158 -14.60 -0.87 6.86
C LEU A 158 -15.92 -0.18 7.23
N LYS A 159 -15.93 1.16 7.31
CA LYS A 159 -17.17 1.93 7.45
C LYS A 159 -18.03 1.83 6.17
N GLU A 160 -17.39 1.82 5.00
CA GLU A 160 -18.06 1.68 3.71
C GLU A 160 -18.47 0.24 3.38
N SER A 161 -17.70 -0.74 3.88
CA SER A 161 -18.00 -2.17 3.72
C SER A 161 -18.05 -2.90 5.07
N PRO A 162 -19.06 -2.62 5.94
CA PRO A 162 -19.19 -3.31 7.21
C PRO A 162 -19.37 -4.81 6.99
N GLY A 163 -18.46 -5.63 7.52
CA GLY A 163 -18.52 -7.09 7.39
C GLY A 163 -17.62 -7.69 6.30
N ASP A 164 -16.80 -6.89 5.61
CA ASP A 164 -15.76 -7.45 4.74
C ASP A 164 -14.67 -8.14 5.59
N ALA A 165 -14.79 -9.46 5.70
CA ALA A 165 -13.93 -10.28 6.55
C ALA A 165 -12.45 -10.26 6.13
N GLU A 166 -12.18 -10.10 4.83
CA GLU A 166 -10.82 -10.07 4.31
C GLU A 166 -10.16 -8.73 4.62
N LEU A 167 -10.91 -7.63 4.44
CA LEU A 167 -10.45 -6.31 4.83
C LEU A 167 -10.23 -6.20 6.35
N ALA A 168 -11.13 -6.78 7.16
CA ALA A 168 -10.97 -6.84 8.61
C ALA A 168 -9.73 -7.64 9.02
N ALA A 169 -9.43 -8.75 8.32
CA ALA A 169 -8.22 -9.53 8.55
C ALA A 169 -6.95 -8.76 8.18
N LYS A 170 -6.95 -8.02 7.06
CA LYS A 170 -5.86 -7.12 6.67
C LYS A 170 -5.65 -5.99 7.67
N TYR A 171 -6.74 -5.41 8.17
CA TYR A 171 -6.67 -4.39 9.20
C TYR A 171 -6.01 -4.91 10.48
N ARG A 172 -6.48 -6.06 10.98
CA ARG A 172 -5.88 -6.74 12.14
C ARG A 172 -4.40 -7.04 11.93
N GLY A 173 -4.03 -7.54 10.75
CA GLY A 173 -2.64 -7.80 10.38
C GLY A 173 -1.77 -6.54 10.48
N THR A 174 -2.29 -5.41 9.99
CA THR A 174 -1.63 -4.10 10.07
C THR A 174 -1.48 -3.62 11.51
N VAL A 175 -2.52 -3.75 12.33
CA VAL A 175 -2.48 -3.41 13.76
C VAL A 175 -1.40 -4.23 14.49
N ASN A 176 -1.34 -5.54 14.24
CA ASN A 176 -0.33 -6.42 14.82
C ASN A 176 1.09 -6.07 14.34
N GLN A 177 1.24 -5.70 13.06
CA GLN A 177 2.52 -5.24 12.52
C GLN A 177 2.99 -3.96 13.21
N ILE A 178 2.10 -2.99 13.38
CA ILE A 178 2.40 -1.74 14.09
C ILE A 178 2.82 -2.06 15.53
N LYS A 179 2.10 -2.92 16.24
CA LYS A 179 2.47 -3.35 17.60
C LYS A 179 3.86 -3.99 17.64
N ALA A 180 4.18 -4.88 16.70
CA ALA A 180 5.49 -5.51 16.61
C ALA A 180 6.63 -4.51 16.37
N ILE A 181 6.38 -3.43 15.60
CA ILE A 181 7.34 -2.33 15.43
C ILE A 181 7.60 -1.64 16.78
N GLY A 182 6.55 -1.38 17.55
CA GLY A 182 6.65 -0.77 18.89
C GLY A 182 7.41 -1.65 19.87
N ASP A 183 7.11 -2.95 19.90
CA ASP A 183 7.78 -3.92 20.76
C ASP A 183 9.27 -4.05 20.42
N LYS A 184 9.59 -4.10 19.12
CA LYS A 184 10.99 -4.10 18.66
C LYS A 184 11.72 -2.84 19.06
N ALA A 185 11.10 -1.66 18.91
CA ALA A 185 11.69 -0.40 19.32
C ALA A 185 11.93 -0.36 20.84
N PHE A 186 10.98 -0.88 21.63
CA PHE A 186 11.12 -0.97 23.08
C PHE A 186 12.29 -1.88 23.49
N GLY A 187 12.38 -3.07 22.88
CA GLY A 187 13.50 -4.00 23.11
C GLY A 187 14.86 -3.41 22.72
N ALA A 188 14.89 -2.57 21.69
CA ALA A 188 16.08 -1.82 21.27
C ALA A 188 16.37 -0.59 22.15
N LYS A 189 15.57 -0.32 23.18
CA LYS A 189 15.61 0.88 24.03
C LYS A 189 15.38 2.19 23.28
N ASP A 190 14.82 2.14 22.07
CA ASP A 190 14.29 3.30 21.37
C ASP A 190 12.91 3.64 21.93
N PHE A 191 12.91 4.18 23.15
CA PHE A 191 11.70 4.51 23.88
C PHE A 191 10.88 5.62 23.21
N ALA A 192 11.51 6.48 22.42
CA ALA A 192 10.82 7.52 21.67
C ALA A 192 9.96 6.91 20.56
N GLN A 193 10.54 6.01 19.75
CA GLN A 193 9.78 5.31 18.72
C GLN A 193 8.75 4.35 19.31
N ALA A 194 9.11 3.60 20.35
CA ALA A 194 8.17 2.72 21.05
C ALA A 194 6.98 3.49 21.62
N GLY A 195 7.23 4.65 22.24
CA GLY A 195 6.19 5.53 22.76
C GLY A 195 5.27 6.05 21.66
N ARG A 196 5.82 6.55 20.54
CA ARG A 196 5.03 7.00 19.37
C ARG A 196 4.12 5.90 18.83
N VAL A 197 4.64 4.69 18.67
CA VAL A 197 3.87 3.54 18.18
C VAL A 197 2.73 3.20 19.14
N ASN A 198 3.04 2.95 20.41
CA ASN A 198 2.05 2.50 21.40
C ASN A 198 1.01 3.59 21.67
N ALA A 199 1.41 4.87 21.71
CA ALA A 199 0.47 5.98 21.85
C ALA A 199 -0.46 6.11 20.63
N SER A 200 0.05 5.84 19.42
CA SER A 200 -0.78 5.84 18.20
C SER A 200 -1.81 4.72 18.21
N LEU A 201 -1.43 3.51 18.65
CA LEU A 201 -2.36 2.41 18.85
C LEU A 201 -3.37 2.72 19.95
N LEU A 202 -2.93 3.31 21.06
CA LEU A 202 -3.78 3.62 22.21
C LEU A 202 -4.87 4.64 21.85
N ARG A 203 -4.51 5.71 21.15
CA ARG A 203 -5.46 6.73 20.68
C ARG A 203 -6.52 6.16 19.72
N ASN A 204 -6.16 5.13 18.96
CA ASN A 204 -7.01 4.52 17.96
C ASN A 204 -7.62 3.18 18.40
N TYR A 205 -7.49 2.79 19.67
CA TYR A 205 -7.85 1.44 20.14
C TYR A 205 -9.31 1.07 19.82
N ALA A 206 -10.23 2.01 20.00
CA ALA A 206 -11.66 1.82 19.71
C ALA A 206 -11.95 1.45 18.25
N SER A 207 -11.06 1.82 17.32
CA SER A 207 -11.24 1.50 15.90
C SER A 207 -10.97 0.02 15.56
N PHE A 208 -10.23 -0.72 16.40
CA PHE A 208 -9.84 -2.10 16.12
C PHE A 208 -10.14 -3.10 17.24
N GLU A 209 -10.59 -2.65 18.42
CA GLU A 209 -10.90 -3.55 19.55
C GLU A 209 -12.02 -4.56 19.23
N GLY A 210 -12.95 -4.20 18.34
CA GLY A 210 -14.05 -5.06 17.90
C GLY A 210 -13.71 -6.04 16.77
N LEU A 211 -12.46 -6.09 16.30
CA LEU A 211 -12.06 -7.01 15.22
C LEU A 211 -12.17 -8.47 15.66
N LYS A 212 -12.48 -9.36 14.70
CA LYS A 212 -12.61 -10.80 14.92
C LYS A 212 -11.62 -11.60 14.06
N PRO A 213 -10.80 -12.50 14.65
CA PRO A 213 -10.44 -12.57 16.07
C PRO A 213 -9.86 -11.25 16.61
N PRO A 214 -9.89 -11.05 17.95
CA PRO A 214 -9.31 -9.87 18.58
C PRO A 214 -7.79 -9.80 18.40
N VAL A 215 -7.25 -8.60 18.59
CA VAL A 215 -5.79 -8.39 18.68
C VAL A 215 -5.26 -8.95 20.00
N ALA A 216 -3.98 -9.35 20.02
CA ALA A 216 -3.36 -10.05 21.14
C ALA A 216 -2.89 -9.13 22.29
N PHE A 217 -3.36 -7.89 22.34
CA PHE A 217 -3.00 -6.91 23.36
C PHE A 217 -4.20 -6.06 23.73
N SER A 218 -4.24 -5.62 24.98
CA SER A 218 -5.31 -4.79 25.54
C SER A 218 -4.98 -3.30 25.48
N LYS A 219 -5.97 -2.46 25.77
CA LYS A 219 -5.79 -1.02 25.97
C LYS A 219 -4.87 -0.74 27.17
N GLU A 220 -4.97 -1.57 28.20
CA GLU A 220 -4.16 -1.53 29.41
C GLU A 220 -2.70 -1.84 29.09
N ASP A 221 -2.42 -2.80 28.22
CA ASP A 221 -1.04 -3.13 27.79
C ASP A 221 -0.39 -1.95 27.06
N LEU A 222 -1.13 -1.30 26.14
CA LEU A 222 -0.65 -0.11 25.45
C LEU A 222 -0.41 1.05 26.42
N THR A 223 -1.31 1.23 27.39
CA THR A 223 -1.17 2.25 28.43
C THR A 223 0.10 2.03 29.26
N LYS A 224 0.34 0.80 29.71
CA LYS A 224 1.56 0.43 30.44
C LYS A 224 2.82 0.66 29.58
N ALA A 225 2.77 0.29 28.30
CA ALA A 225 3.90 0.51 27.39
C ALA A 225 4.23 2.00 27.21
N VAL A 226 3.21 2.86 27.05
CA VAL A 226 3.38 4.32 26.96
C VAL A 226 3.98 4.89 28.25
N VAL A 227 3.47 4.47 29.41
CA VAL A 227 4.02 4.88 30.73
C VAL A 227 5.49 4.46 30.87
N ALA A 228 5.81 3.22 30.52
CA ALA A 228 7.19 2.73 30.58
C ALA A 228 8.13 3.54 29.65
N CYS A 229 7.68 3.89 28.45
CA CYS A 229 8.46 4.74 27.53
C CYS A 229 8.69 6.14 28.12
N ARG A 230 7.63 6.75 28.67
CA ARG A 230 7.70 8.05 29.34
C ARG A 230 8.72 8.04 30.47
N GLU A 231 8.61 7.09 31.40
CA GLU A 231 9.52 6.98 32.55
C GLU A 231 10.98 6.81 32.14
N ASN A 232 11.27 5.96 31.13
CA ASN A 232 12.63 5.76 30.66
C ASN A 232 13.20 7.01 30.00
N LEU A 233 12.42 7.73 29.19
CA LEU A 233 12.87 8.98 28.57
C LEU A 233 13.07 10.08 29.61
N THR A 234 12.18 10.22 30.58
CA THR A 234 12.35 11.17 31.70
C THR A 234 13.64 10.91 32.45
N LYS A 235 13.90 9.64 32.85
CA LYS A 235 15.13 9.24 33.55
C LYS A 235 16.38 9.51 32.71
N THR A 236 16.33 9.17 31.41
CA THR A 236 17.45 9.35 30.50
C THR A 236 17.77 10.82 30.27
N GLY A 237 16.76 11.65 30.01
CA GLY A 237 16.94 13.10 29.81
C GLY A 237 17.48 13.77 31.07
N LEU A 238 16.99 13.39 32.25
CA LEU A 238 17.51 13.90 33.52
C LEU A 238 18.97 13.49 33.77
N ALA A 239 19.35 12.26 33.40
CA ALA A 239 20.72 11.80 33.50
C ALA A 239 21.67 12.60 32.59
N GLU A 240 21.26 12.88 31.35
CA GLU A 240 22.05 13.71 30.43
C GLU A 240 22.12 15.17 30.90
N TYR A 241 21.02 15.72 31.39
CA TYR A 241 20.97 17.07 31.95
C TYR A 241 21.95 17.23 33.11
N ARG A 242 21.98 16.27 34.06
CA ARG A 242 22.92 16.27 35.20
C ARG A 242 24.38 16.17 34.82
N LYS A 243 24.69 15.61 33.63
CA LYS A 243 26.05 15.57 33.08
C LYS A 243 26.44 16.87 32.36
N GLY A 244 25.53 17.85 32.29
CA GLY A 244 25.72 19.08 31.49
C GLY A 244 25.49 18.86 29.99
N ASN A 245 25.03 17.68 29.57
CA ASN A 245 24.76 17.39 28.16
C ASN A 245 23.39 17.93 27.73
N LEU A 246 23.19 19.25 27.83
CA LEU A 246 21.88 19.90 27.67
C LEU A 246 21.21 19.58 26.33
N ALA A 247 21.96 19.61 25.22
CA ALA A 247 21.42 19.29 23.90
C ALA A 247 20.89 17.84 23.80
N LYS A 248 21.56 16.88 24.45
CA LYS A 248 21.10 15.48 24.48
C LYS A 248 19.85 15.33 25.36
N ALA A 249 19.81 16.02 26.50
CA ALA A 249 18.64 16.02 27.38
C ALA A 249 17.40 16.56 26.65
N ILE A 250 17.54 17.69 25.97
CA ILE A 250 16.49 18.31 25.14
C ILE A 250 15.99 17.30 24.09
N ALA A 251 16.88 16.70 23.30
CA ALA A 251 16.48 15.75 22.26
C ALA A 251 15.70 14.53 22.82
N VAL A 252 16.10 14.02 23.98
CA VAL A 252 15.40 12.90 24.65
C VAL A 252 13.99 13.33 25.07
N TRP A 253 13.85 14.50 25.69
CA TRP A 253 12.57 15.03 26.15
C TRP A 253 11.64 15.45 25.01
N GLU A 254 12.17 16.00 23.91
CA GLU A 254 11.39 16.24 22.69
C GLU A 254 10.88 14.92 22.09
N GLY A 255 11.69 13.86 22.15
CA GLY A 255 11.27 12.51 21.79
C GLY A 255 10.08 11.99 22.62
N LEU A 256 9.99 12.37 23.90
CA LEU A 256 8.85 12.08 24.77
C LEU A 256 7.63 12.92 24.36
N LEU A 257 7.81 14.22 24.17
CA LEU A 257 6.72 15.14 23.79
C LEU A 257 6.11 14.79 22.42
N ALA A 258 6.85 14.10 21.55
CA ALA A 258 6.32 13.61 20.27
C ALA A 258 5.15 12.62 20.42
N PHE A 259 4.97 11.98 21.58
CA PHE A 259 3.83 11.09 21.84
C PHE A 259 3.02 11.45 23.08
N ASP A 260 3.53 12.32 23.94
CA ASP A 260 2.87 12.86 25.12
C ASP A 260 2.98 14.39 25.13
N PRO A 261 2.34 15.08 24.15
CA PRO A 261 2.56 16.50 23.90
C PRO A 261 2.03 17.40 25.01
N ASP A 262 1.24 16.90 25.97
CA ASP A 262 0.66 17.68 27.06
C ASP A 262 1.42 17.55 28.37
N ASN A 263 2.57 16.88 28.36
CA ASN A 263 3.40 16.71 29.54
C ASN A 263 4.03 18.03 30.01
N ALA A 264 3.36 18.71 30.95
CA ALA A 264 3.78 20.01 31.46
C ALA A 264 5.17 19.99 32.13
N GLU A 265 5.49 18.91 32.85
CA GLU A 265 6.80 18.75 33.51
C GLU A 265 7.92 18.71 32.48
N ILE A 266 7.77 17.89 31.44
CA ILE A 266 8.79 17.73 30.40
C ILE A 266 8.90 18.98 29.53
N LYS A 267 7.80 19.68 29.23
CA LYS A 267 7.86 21.00 28.58
C LYS A 267 8.70 22.00 29.39
N LYS A 268 8.49 22.06 30.71
CA LYS A 268 9.25 22.94 31.60
C LYS A 268 10.74 22.55 31.61
N ALA A 269 11.05 21.26 31.66
CA ALA A 269 12.41 20.75 31.63
C ALA A 269 13.14 21.14 30.32
N VAL A 270 12.49 20.98 29.17
CA VAL A 270 13.00 21.41 27.85
C VAL A 270 13.27 22.91 27.83
N ASN A 271 12.32 23.75 28.26
CA ASN A 271 12.50 25.21 28.28
C ASN A 271 13.66 25.64 29.20
N THR A 272 13.80 24.99 30.35
CA THR A 272 14.90 25.27 31.29
C THR A 272 16.25 24.92 30.69
N ALA A 273 16.36 23.74 30.06
CA ALA A 273 17.59 23.32 29.41
C ALA A 273 17.96 24.19 28.20
N TRP A 274 16.99 24.65 27.42
CA TRP A 274 17.22 25.61 26.34
C TRP A 274 17.78 26.93 26.86
N THR A 275 17.17 27.48 27.92
CA THR A 275 17.62 28.74 28.53
C THR A 275 19.08 28.64 29.01
N GLN A 276 19.44 27.54 29.65
CA GLN A 276 20.82 27.31 30.11
C GLN A 276 21.79 27.12 28.94
N LEU A 277 21.39 26.38 27.91
CA LEU A 277 22.22 26.15 26.73
C LEU A 277 22.52 27.46 26.00
N ASP A 278 21.54 28.36 25.90
CA ASP A 278 21.73 29.67 25.29
C ASP A 278 22.58 30.62 26.13
N GLY A 279 22.49 30.53 27.47
CA GLY A 279 23.39 31.25 28.38
C GLY A 279 24.86 30.85 28.16
N ILE A 280 25.13 29.54 28.15
CA ILE A 280 26.48 29.00 27.94
C ILE A 280 27.07 29.46 26.59
N LYS A 281 26.27 29.48 25.52
CA LYS A 281 26.73 29.92 24.19
C LYS A 281 27.07 31.40 24.11
N LYS A 282 26.51 32.25 24.99
CA LYS A 282 26.79 33.69 25.03
C LYS A 282 28.02 34.02 25.86
N GLU A 283 28.45 33.10 26.71
CA GLU A 283 29.64 33.23 27.58
C GLU A 283 30.90 32.63 26.95
N GLN A 284 30.78 31.99 25.77
CA GLN A 284 31.87 31.47 24.94
C GLN A 284 32.16 32.40 23.76
#